data_AF-A0A927V7A1-F1
#
_entry.id   AF-A0A927V7A1-F1
#
_cell.length_a   1.000
_cell.length_b   1.000
_cell.length_c   1.000
_cell.angle_alpha   90.00
_cell.angle_beta   90.00
_cell.angle_gamma   90.00
#
_symmetry.space_group_name_H-M   'P 1'
#
loop_
_entity.id
_entity.type
_entity.pdbx_description
1 polymer ?
#
loop_
_entity_poly.entity_id
_entity_poly.type
_entity_poly.pdbx_seq_one_letter_code
_entity_poly.pdbx_strand_id
1 'polypeptide(L)'
;MKKKICILLTGMMIACSLMACGKDKNGNTKVDDANIVQEDLVEFINDELPGISADKDSALSVYNSYFTGADIDNAALVADLKNNAIPSMETYISNLNAIEVETTEVQEIKQLYLMGIQKQYEAMKMVVNAIESEMPDYLVQAEALIVEAQLYMKDYEAKVVEIASNNQITINSETISSGAVEEATTEEAQ
;
A
#
# COMPACT_ATOMS: atom_id res chain seq x y z
N MET A 1 17.03 -16.61 30.46
CA MET A 1 15.87 -15.74 30.74
C MET A 1 15.59 -14.96 29.47
N LYS A 2 14.54 -15.31 28.73
CA LYS A 2 14.19 -14.61 27.47
C LYS A 2 13.60 -13.26 27.88
N LYS A 3 14.33 -12.16 27.63
CA LYS A 3 13.83 -10.81 27.93
C LYS A 3 12.64 -10.57 27.01
N LYS A 4 11.44 -10.55 27.60
CA LYS A 4 10.22 -10.15 26.90
C LYS A 4 10.34 -8.66 26.64
N ILE A 5 10.77 -8.28 25.45
CA ILE A 5 10.75 -6.89 25.00
C ILE A 5 9.27 -6.58 24.74
N CYS A 6 8.62 -5.87 25.66
CA CYS A 6 7.29 -5.30 25.46
C CYS A 6 7.43 -4.17 24.44
N ILE A 7 7.31 -4.51 23.16
CA ILE A 7 7.31 -3.56 22.07
C ILE A 7 5.93 -2.88 22.07
N LEU A 8 5.88 -1.62 22.53
CA LEU A 8 4.76 -0.70 22.34
C LEU A 8 4.64 -0.32 20.85
N LEU A 9 4.35 -1.28 19.97
CA LEU A 9 3.92 -1.05 18.58
C LEU A 9 2.42 -0.75 18.59
N THR A 10 2.03 0.33 19.26
CA THR A 10 0.69 0.88 19.12
C THR A 10 0.60 1.60 17.78
N GLY A 11 0.07 0.92 16.76
CA GLY A 11 -0.70 1.60 15.72
C GLY A 11 -0.18 1.58 14.28
N MET A 12 0.71 0.67 13.87
CA MET A 12 1.03 0.54 12.44
C MET A 12 0.22 -0.58 11.79
N MET A 13 -1.10 -0.41 11.74
CA MET A 13 -1.92 -1.19 10.82
C MET A 13 -1.61 -0.68 9.42
N ILE A 14 -1.07 -1.54 8.55
CA ILE A 14 -0.88 -1.20 7.14
C ILE A 14 -2.29 -1.21 6.54
N ALA A 15 -2.93 -0.04 6.53
CA ALA A 15 -4.28 0.14 6.02
C ALA A 15 -4.26 0.02 4.49
N CYS A 16 -4.63 -1.14 3.97
CA CYS A 16 -4.91 -1.33 2.55
C CYS A 16 -6.40 -1.05 2.29
N SER A 17 -6.75 0.22 2.13
CA SER A 17 -8.08 0.63 1.71
C SER A 17 -8.15 0.80 0.20
N LEU A 18 -8.18 -0.31 -0.53
CA LEU A 18 -8.67 -0.34 -1.91
C LEU A 18 -9.64 -1.52 -2.06
N MET A 19 -10.85 -1.37 -1.53
CA MET A 19 -11.95 -2.28 -1.81
C MET A 19 -12.64 -1.85 -3.11
N ALA A 20 -12.40 -2.64 -4.16
CA ALA A 20 -13.09 -2.54 -5.43
C ALA A 20 -14.58 -2.91 -5.29
N CYS A 21 -15.47 -2.11 -5.88
CA CYS A 21 -16.85 -2.49 -6.14
C CYS A 21 -17.35 -1.96 -7.50
N GLY A 22 -17.80 -2.92 -8.34
CA GLY A 22 -19.04 -2.80 -9.11
C GLY A 22 -19.06 -2.00 -10.41
N LYS A 23 -18.60 -2.66 -11.49
CA LYS A 23 -19.12 -2.69 -12.89
C LYS A 23 -20.31 -1.76 -13.26
N ASP A 24 -20.13 -0.98 -14.34
CA ASP A 24 -21.19 -0.76 -15.35
C ASP A 24 -20.60 -0.63 -16.76
N LYS A 25 -21.27 -1.25 -17.74
CA LYS A 25 -20.85 -1.33 -19.16
C LYS A 25 -21.74 -0.43 -20.03
N ASN A 26 -21.14 0.50 -20.77
CA ASN A 26 -21.69 1.13 -21.98
C ASN A 26 -20.51 1.87 -22.65
N GLY A 27 -20.14 1.81 -23.92
CA GLY A 27 -20.78 1.37 -25.16
C GLY A 27 -20.36 2.35 -26.25
N ASN A 28 -19.39 1.96 -27.09
CA ASN A 28 -18.94 2.58 -28.36
C ASN A 28 -18.37 4.03 -28.30
N THR A 29 -17.19 4.26 -28.89
CA THR A 29 -16.92 5.24 -29.99
C THR A 29 -15.46 5.74 -29.99
N LYS A 30 -14.81 5.64 -31.17
CA LYS A 30 -13.62 6.34 -31.70
C LYS A 30 -12.36 6.43 -30.82
N VAL A 31 -11.26 5.90 -31.36
CA VAL A 31 -9.91 5.96 -30.78
C VAL A 31 -9.31 7.36 -30.99
N ASP A 32 -9.40 8.19 -29.97
CA ASP A 32 -8.56 9.35 -29.69
C ASP A 32 -7.53 8.99 -28.60
N ASP A 33 -6.34 9.61 -28.58
CA ASP A 33 -5.26 9.25 -27.61
C ASP A 33 -5.70 9.33 -26.14
N ALA A 34 -6.67 10.20 -25.81
CA ALA A 34 -7.28 10.29 -24.48
C ALA A 34 -8.06 9.03 -24.08
N ASN A 35 -8.58 8.29 -25.06
CA ASN A 35 -9.29 7.04 -24.85
C ASN A 35 -8.32 5.90 -24.47
N ILE A 36 -7.11 5.86 -25.03
CA ILE A 36 -6.10 4.83 -24.74
C ILE A 36 -5.60 4.95 -23.29
N VAL A 37 -5.28 6.17 -22.83
CA VAL A 37 -4.87 6.41 -21.42
C VAL A 37 -5.97 6.00 -20.46
N GLN A 38 -7.24 6.23 -20.81
CA GLN A 38 -8.38 5.82 -20.00
C GLN A 38 -8.52 4.30 -19.93
N GLU A 39 -8.47 3.61 -21.07
CA GLU A 39 -8.62 2.15 -21.14
C GLU A 39 -7.48 1.45 -20.38
N ASP A 40 -6.24 1.89 -20.60
CA ASP A 40 -5.04 1.37 -19.92
C ASP A 40 -5.10 1.59 -18.40
N LEU A 41 -5.55 2.78 -17.94
CA LEU A 41 -5.71 3.05 -16.51
C LEU A 41 -6.79 2.17 -15.88
N VAL A 42 -7.92 1.99 -16.58
CA VAL A 42 -9.04 1.17 -16.12
C VAL A 42 -8.64 -0.30 -16.05
N GLU A 43 -7.93 -0.81 -17.05
CA GLU A 43 -7.41 -2.19 -17.07
C GLU A 43 -6.42 -2.41 -15.91
N PHE A 44 -5.43 -1.53 -15.76
CA PHE A 44 -4.44 -1.62 -14.70
C PHE A 44 -5.08 -1.66 -13.31
N ILE A 45 -5.99 -0.71 -13.01
CA ILE A 45 -6.56 -0.57 -11.66
C ILE A 45 -7.66 -1.58 -11.38
N ASN A 46 -8.55 -1.87 -12.34
CA ASN A 46 -9.76 -2.65 -12.07
C ASN A 46 -9.60 -4.13 -12.39
N ASP A 47 -8.66 -4.50 -13.25
CA ASP A 47 -8.49 -5.89 -13.71
C ASP A 47 -7.14 -6.46 -13.27
N GLU A 48 -6.03 -5.80 -13.60
CA GLU A 48 -4.69 -6.36 -13.35
C GLU A 48 -4.30 -6.35 -11.87
N LEU A 49 -4.40 -5.19 -11.19
CA LEU A 49 -4.07 -5.09 -9.75
C LEU A 49 -4.91 -6.04 -8.88
N PRO A 50 -6.25 -6.15 -9.06
CA PRO A 50 -7.06 -7.11 -8.33
C PRO A 50 -6.72 -8.56 -8.71
N GLY A 51 -6.38 -8.82 -9.97
CA GLY A 51 -5.98 -10.14 -10.46
C GLY A 51 -4.78 -10.74 -9.72
N ILE A 52 -3.93 -9.89 -9.13
CA ILE A 52 -2.75 -10.29 -8.37
C ILE A 52 -2.85 -10.03 -6.86
N SER A 53 -3.98 -9.52 -6.33
CA SER A 53 -4.04 -8.98 -4.95
C SER A 53 -3.87 -10.02 -3.84
N ALA A 54 -4.18 -11.30 -4.12
CA ALA A 54 -4.24 -12.36 -3.12
C ALA A 54 -2.96 -12.48 -2.28
N ASP A 55 -1.80 -12.34 -2.90
CA ASP A 55 -0.51 -12.42 -2.22
C ASP A 55 -0.28 -11.24 -1.26
N LYS A 56 -0.59 -10.02 -1.69
CA LYS A 56 -0.53 -8.82 -0.83
C LYS A 56 -1.49 -8.95 0.34
N ASP A 57 -2.74 -9.32 0.06
CA ASP A 57 -3.79 -9.45 1.07
C ASP A 57 -3.42 -10.50 2.13
N SER A 58 -2.86 -11.64 1.69
CA SER A 58 -2.31 -12.68 2.57
C SER A 58 -1.19 -12.13 3.46
N ALA A 59 -0.20 -11.45 2.88
CA ALA A 59 0.94 -10.92 3.63
C ALA A 59 0.52 -9.88 4.68
N LEU A 60 -0.37 -8.96 4.31
CA LEU A 60 -0.87 -7.94 5.22
C LEU A 60 -1.78 -8.52 6.29
N SER A 61 -2.59 -9.53 5.97
CA SER A 61 -3.37 -10.26 6.97
C SER A 61 -2.46 -10.92 8.00
N VAL A 62 -1.38 -11.57 7.56
CA VAL A 62 -0.38 -12.16 8.46
C VAL A 62 0.23 -11.08 9.35
N TYR A 63 0.75 -10.00 8.76
CA TYR A 63 1.39 -8.92 9.52
C TYR A 63 0.45 -8.26 10.53
N ASN A 64 -0.73 -7.82 10.07
CA ASN A 64 -1.69 -7.09 10.89
C ASN A 64 -2.27 -7.95 12.03
N SER A 65 -2.33 -9.28 11.88
CA SER A 65 -2.86 -10.17 12.93
C SER A 65 -2.12 -10.06 14.26
N TYR A 66 -0.82 -9.77 14.23
CA TYR A 66 0.03 -9.64 15.42
C TYR A 66 -0.22 -8.37 16.24
N PHE A 67 -0.89 -7.36 15.66
CA PHE A 67 -1.13 -6.07 16.32
C PHE A 67 -2.56 -5.93 16.86
N THR A 68 -3.29 -7.04 16.97
CA THR A 68 -4.67 -7.09 17.48
C THR A 68 -4.77 -7.41 18.98
N GLY A 69 -3.68 -7.87 19.61
CA GLY A 69 -3.61 -8.29 21.02
C GLY A 69 -2.75 -7.37 21.90
N ALA A 70 -2.70 -7.68 23.21
CA ALA A 70 -1.92 -6.92 24.19
C ALA A 70 -0.41 -7.25 24.18
N ASP A 71 -0.04 -8.46 23.75
CA ASP A 71 1.33 -8.96 23.70
C ASP A 71 1.64 -9.54 22.31
N ILE A 72 2.84 -9.28 21.80
CA ILE A 72 3.34 -9.81 20.53
C ILE A 72 4.27 -10.99 20.81
N ASP A 73 3.99 -12.16 20.21
CA ASP A 73 4.94 -13.27 20.17
C ASP A 73 5.97 -13.03 19.05
N ASN A 74 7.10 -12.43 19.41
CA ASN A 74 8.17 -12.11 18.46
C ASN A 74 8.71 -13.34 17.70
N ALA A 75 8.70 -14.53 18.31
CA ALA A 75 9.21 -15.73 17.65
C ALA A 75 8.23 -16.22 16.58
N ALA A 76 6.93 -16.19 16.89
CA ALA A 76 5.88 -16.49 15.93
C ALA A 76 5.84 -15.45 14.80
N LEU A 77 5.92 -14.15 15.15
CA LEU A 77 5.96 -13.06 14.18
C LEU A 77 7.11 -13.22 13.18
N VAL A 78 8.33 -13.45 13.65
CA VAL A 78 9.49 -13.66 12.77
C VAL A 78 9.30 -14.89 11.88
N ALA A 79 8.78 -15.99 12.43
CA ALA A 79 8.53 -17.20 11.65
C ALA A 79 7.50 -16.96 10.53
N ASP A 80 6.39 -16.30 10.85
CA ASP A 80 5.33 -16.01 9.88
C ASP A 80 5.75 -14.96 8.85
N LEU A 81 6.52 -13.94 9.25
CA LEU A 81 7.10 -12.99 8.31
C LEU A 81 8.00 -13.68 7.30
N LYS A 82 8.95 -14.51 7.76
CA LYS A 82 9.93 -15.15 6.88
C LYS A 82 9.33 -16.25 5.99
N ASN A 83 8.38 -17.01 6.52
CA ASN A 83 7.84 -18.18 5.82
C ASN A 83 6.59 -17.86 4.99
N ASN A 84 5.85 -16.79 5.33
CA ASN A 84 4.58 -16.47 4.70
C ASN A 84 4.57 -15.05 4.12
N ALA A 85 4.62 -14.01 4.95
CA ALA A 85 4.33 -12.64 4.51
C ALA A 85 5.37 -12.09 3.52
N ILE A 86 6.67 -12.25 3.81
CA ILE A 86 7.75 -11.77 2.94
C ILE A 86 7.73 -12.50 1.58
N PRO A 87 7.66 -13.85 1.51
CA PRO A 87 7.53 -14.56 0.24
C PRO A 87 6.27 -14.18 -0.56
N SER A 88 5.13 -13.98 0.10
CA SER A 88 3.91 -13.50 -0.57
C SER A 88 4.10 -12.10 -1.13
N MET A 89 4.66 -11.15 -0.38
CA MET A 89 4.97 -9.82 -0.91
C MET A 89 5.98 -9.86 -2.08
N GLU A 90 6.97 -10.74 -2.01
CA GLU A 90 7.93 -10.96 -3.11
C GLU A 90 7.22 -11.43 -4.39
N THR A 91 6.28 -12.36 -4.25
CA THR A 91 5.44 -12.87 -5.36
C THR A 91 4.57 -11.75 -5.92
N TYR A 92 3.92 -10.97 -5.05
CA TYR A 92 3.12 -9.82 -5.44
C TYR A 92 3.94 -8.79 -6.22
N ILE A 93 5.12 -8.41 -5.72
CA ILE A 93 6.04 -7.47 -6.38
C ILE A 93 6.49 -8.00 -7.74
N SER A 94 6.77 -9.30 -7.86
CA SER A 94 7.14 -9.92 -9.13
C SER A 94 5.99 -9.81 -10.15
N ASN A 95 4.78 -10.16 -9.74
CA ASN A 95 3.60 -10.09 -10.60
C ASN A 95 3.25 -8.66 -10.98
N LEU A 96 3.33 -7.73 -10.03
CA LEU A 96 3.14 -6.30 -10.26
C LEU A 96 4.15 -5.74 -11.27
N ASN A 97 5.42 -6.16 -11.19
CA ASN A 97 6.42 -5.75 -12.19
C ASN A 97 6.12 -6.28 -13.59
N ALA A 98 5.58 -7.50 -13.68
CA ALA A 98 5.30 -8.20 -14.93
C ALA A 98 4.07 -7.69 -15.68
N ILE A 99 3.19 -6.93 -15.02
CA ILE A 99 2.07 -6.23 -15.66
C ILE A 99 2.61 -5.32 -16.78
N GLU A 100 2.07 -5.41 -17.99
CA GLU A 100 2.44 -4.53 -19.10
C GLU A 100 1.39 -3.44 -19.21
N VAL A 101 1.81 -2.17 -19.22
CA VAL A 101 0.91 -1.02 -19.38
C VAL A 101 1.26 -0.30 -20.68
N GLU A 102 0.26 0.25 -21.34
CA GLU A 102 0.39 0.75 -22.71
C GLU A 102 0.94 2.20 -22.76
N THR A 103 0.61 3.01 -21.77
CA THR A 103 0.84 4.46 -21.76
C THR A 103 1.89 4.89 -20.74
N THR A 104 2.52 6.04 -21.01
CA THR A 104 3.54 6.59 -20.10
C THR A 104 2.92 7.05 -18.79
N GLU A 105 1.71 7.58 -18.87
CA GLU A 105 0.87 8.04 -17.77
C GLU A 105 0.57 6.91 -16.77
N VAL A 106 0.15 5.74 -17.27
CA VAL A 106 -0.12 4.57 -16.42
C VAL A 106 1.18 3.91 -15.94
N GLN A 107 2.25 3.99 -16.73
CA GLN A 107 3.58 3.55 -16.30
C GLN A 107 4.11 4.35 -15.11
N GLU A 108 3.84 5.66 -15.02
CA GLU A 108 4.15 6.49 -13.86
C GLU A 108 3.32 6.08 -12.63
N ILE A 109 2.01 5.85 -12.81
CA ILE A 109 1.11 5.35 -11.74
C ILE A 109 1.60 4.00 -11.20
N LYS A 110 1.91 3.05 -12.08
CA LYS A 110 2.42 1.73 -11.72
C LYS A 110 3.72 1.85 -10.92
N GLN A 111 4.62 2.75 -11.29
CA GLN A 111 5.88 2.96 -10.56
C GLN A 111 5.66 3.49 -9.15
N LEU A 112 4.77 4.48 -8.96
CA LEU A 112 4.43 5.00 -7.63
C LEU A 112 3.83 3.90 -6.74
N TYR A 113 2.88 3.13 -7.28
CA TYR A 113 2.29 2.01 -6.57
C TYR A 113 3.34 0.95 -6.20
N LEU A 114 4.20 0.56 -7.15
CA LEU A 114 5.29 -0.38 -6.91
C LEU A 114 6.26 0.12 -5.83
N MET A 115 6.64 1.40 -5.83
CA MET A 115 7.51 1.97 -4.82
C MET A 115 6.90 1.85 -3.42
N GLY A 116 5.62 2.17 -3.23
CA GLY A 116 4.98 2.02 -1.93
C GLY A 116 4.91 0.56 -1.46
N ILE A 117 4.62 -0.38 -2.37
CA ILE A 117 4.61 -1.82 -2.08
C ILE A 117 6.01 -2.34 -1.71
N GLN A 118 7.05 -1.89 -2.42
CA GLN A 118 8.44 -2.24 -2.09
C GLN A 118 8.83 -1.74 -0.70
N LYS A 119 8.40 -0.54 -0.31
CA LYS A 119 8.66 0.01 1.02
C LYS A 119 7.98 -0.78 2.13
N GLN A 120 6.76 -1.26 1.91
CA GLN A 120 6.09 -2.19 2.84
C GLN A 120 6.86 -3.52 2.98
N TYR A 121 7.32 -4.09 1.86
CA TYR A 121 8.16 -5.29 1.87
C TYR A 121 9.49 -5.08 2.60
N GLU A 122 10.17 -3.95 2.37
CA GLU A 122 11.41 -3.58 3.06
C GLU A 122 11.19 -3.43 4.57
N ALA A 123 10.06 -2.82 4.97
CA ALA A 123 9.70 -2.68 6.38
C ALA A 123 9.50 -4.04 7.06
N MET A 124 8.80 -4.99 6.42
CA MET A 124 8.64 -6.35 6.95
C MET A 124 10.00 -7.03 7.19
N LYS A 125 10.94 -6.90 6.25
CA LYS A 125 12.31 -7.43 6.41
C LYS A 125 13.06 -6.72 7.53
N MET A 126 12.87 -5.42 7.68
CA MET A 126 13.50 -4.65 8.74
C MET A 126 12.97 -5.04 10.13
N VAL A 127 11.67 -5.34 10.26
CA VAL A 127 11.08 -5.89 11.50
C VAL A 127 11.74 -7.23 11.85
N VAL A 128 11.90 -8.14 10.89
CA VAL A 128 12.63 -9.41 11.10
C VAL A 128 14.04 -9.14 11.63
N ASN A 129 14.79 -8.27 10.94
CA ASN A 129 16.17 -7.95 11.32
C ASN A 129 16.26 -7.33 12.71
N ALA A 130 15.33 -6.44 13.06
CA ALA A 130 15.27 -5.80 14.37
C ALA A 130 15.10 -6.82 15.50
N ILE A 131 14.20 -7.78 15.31
CA ILE A 131 13.91 -8.83 16.29
C ILE A 131 15.07 -9.83 16.38
N GLU A 132 15.57 -10.34 15.25
CA GLU A 132 16.64 -11.35 15.24
C GLU A 132 17.99 -10.80 15.74
N SER A 133 18.25 -9.51 15.50
CA SER A 133 19.51 -8.87 15.91
C SER A 133 19.44 -8.17 17.27
N GLU A 134 18.27 -8.19 17.92
CA GLU A 134 18.00 -7.40 19.14
C GLU A 134 18.34 -5.90 18.98
N MET A 135 18.16 -5.33 17.78
CA MET A 135 18.48 -3.95 17.43
C MET A 135 17.20 -3.11 17.30
N PRO A 136 16.78 -2.38 18.36
CA PRO A 136 15.53 -1.62 18.35
C PRO A 136 15.54 -0.46 17.34
N ASP A 137 16.70 0.10 17.00
CA ASP A 137 16.84 1.16 16.00
C ASP A 137 16.35 0.72 14.60
N TYR A 138 16.29 -0.58 14.35
CA TYR A 138 15.76 -1.11 13.10
C TYR A 138 14.24 -1.03 13.05
N LEU A 139 13.54 -1.01 14.20
CA LEU A 139 12.10 -0.73 14.22
C LEU A 139 11.80 0.72 13.83
N VAL A 140 12.67 1.66 14.19
CA VAL A 140 12.55 3.07 13.75
C VAL A 140 12.74 3.17 12.24
N GLN A 141 13.66 2.38 11.66
CA GLN A 141 13.83 2.31 10.22
C GLN A 141 12.64 1.64 9.51
N ALA A 142 12.08 0.59 10.10
CA ALA A 142 10.87 -0.06 9.59
C ALA A 142 9.68 0.93 9.55
N GLU A 143 9.51 1.72 10.60
CA GLU A 143 8.51 2.79 10.67
C GLU A 143 8.72 3.84 9.57
N ALA A 144 9.97 4.32 9.41
CA ALA A 144 10.30 5.29 8.37
C ALA A 144 9.99 4.76 6.96
N LEU A 145 10.26 3.48 6.70
CA LEU A 145 9.91 2.82 5.43
C LEU A 145 8.39 2.79 5.21
N ILE A 146 7.58 2.56 6.24
CA ILE A 146 6.12 2.61 6.06
C ILE A 146 5.62 4.04 5.86
N VAL A 147 6.23 5.04 6.50
CA VAL A 147 5.93 6.45 6.21
C VAL A 147 6.24 6.78 4.74
N GLU A 148 7.39 6.34 4.22
CA GLU A 148 7.72 6.46 2.80
C GLU A 148 6.69 5.73 1.92
N ALA A 149 6.26 4.52 2.32
CA ALA A 149 5.23 3.78 1.60
C ALA A 149 3.92 4.56 1.50
N GLN A 150 3.48 5.19 2.60
CA GLN A 150 2.27 6.00 2.65
C GLN A 150 2.37 7.23 1.74
N LEU A 151 3.54 7.87 1.68
CA LEU A 151 3.77 8.99 0.76
C LEU A 151 3.64 8.55 -0.70
N TYR A 152 4.26 7.43 -1.09
CA TYR A 152 4.12 6.89 -2.45
C TYR A 152 2.68 6.50 -2.79
N MET A 153 1.93 5.94 -1.84
CA MET A 153 0.52 5.59 -2.04
C MET A 153 -0.34 6.85 -2.22
N LYS A 154 -0.07 7.91 -1.47
CA LYS A 154 -0.74 9.20 -1.63
C LYS A 154 -0.44 9.83 -3.00
N ASP A 155 0.81 9.76 -3.45
CA ASP A 155 1.19 10.27 -4.77
C ASP A 155 0.54 9.44 -5.90
N TYR A 156 0.48 8.12 -5.74
CA TYR A 156 -0.28 7.23 -6.63
C TYR A 156 -1.76 7.65 -6.70
N GLU A 157 -2.43 7.82 -5.57
CA GLU A 157 -3.84 8.23 -5.51
C GLU A 157 -4.07 9.59 -6.18
N ALA A 158 -3.19 10.57 -5.90
CA ALA A 158 -3.27 11.89 -6.50
C ALA A 158 -3.14 11.82 -8.04
N LYS A 159 -2.21 11.02 -8.55
CA LYS A 159 -1.97 10.85 -9.98
C LYS A 159 -3.13 10.12 -10.68
N VAL A 160 -3.71 9.12 -10.02
CA VAL A 160 -4.93 8.44 -10.51
C VAL A 160 -6.08 9.43 -10.64
N VAL A 161 -6.31 10.27 -9.63
CA VAL A 161 -7.36 11.30 -9.65
C VAL A 161 -7.10 12.35 -10.72
N GLU A 162 -5.84 12.79 -10.89
CA GLU A 162 -5.44 13.74 -11.92
C GLU A 162 -5.77 13.19 -13.33
N ILE A 163 -5.34 11.97 -13.64
CA ILE A 163 -5.56 11.36 -14.95
C ILE A 163 -7.05 11.07 -15.18
N ALA A 164 -7.77 10.62 -14.15
CA ALA A 164 -9.21 10.41 -14.24
C ALA A 164 -9.97 11.71 -14.55
N SER A 165 -9.63 12.80 -13.87
CA SER A 165 -10.26 14.11 -14.06
C SER A 165 -9.95 14.69 -15.43
N ASN A 166 -8.70 14.59 -15.89
CA ASN A 166 -8.26 15.10 -17.18
C ASN A 166 -8.90 14.35 -18.37
N ASN A 167 -9.26 13.09 -18.18
CA ASN A 167 -9.85 12.23 -19.21
C ASN A 167 -11.36 11.97 -19.02
N GLN A 168 -12.04 12.71 -18.12
CA GLN A 168 -13.47 12.54 -17.81
C GLN A 168 -13.87 11.11 -17.41
N ILE A 169 -12.96 10.38 -16.78
CA ILE A 169 -13.16 9.01 -16.32
C ILE A 169 -13.91 9.06 -14.98
N THR A 170 -15.03 8.35 -14.90
CA THR A 170 -15.65 8.08 -13.59
C THR A 170 -14.89 6.95 -12.93
N ILE A 171 -14.07 7.27 -11.94
CA ILE A 171 -13.50 6.26 -11.03
C ILE A 171 -14.46 6.09 -9.87
N ASN A 172 -14.88 4.85 -9.62
CA ASN A 172 -15.76 4.51 -8.50
C ASN A 172 -14.99 4.68 -7.17
N SER A 173 -14.93 5.91 -6.64
CA SER A 173 -14.43 6.19 -5.29
C SER A 173 -15.52 6.84 -4.43
N GLU A 174 -16.41 6.01 -3.86
CA GLU A 174 -17.11 6.45 -2.66
C GLU A 174 -16.11 6.48 -1.49
N THR A 175 -15.78 7.71 -1.10
CA THR A 175 -15.18 8.17 0.18
C THR A 175 -13.71 8.63 0.11
N ILE A 176 -13.49 9.85 -0.38
CA ILE A 176 -12.45 10.71 0.21
C ILE A 176 -13.16 11.63 1.21
N SER A 177 -13.22 11.18 2.47
CA SER A 177 -13.48 12.09 3.58
C SER A 177 -12.31 13.05 3.65
N SER A 178 -12.53 14.31 3.28
CA SER A 178 -11.65 15.42 3.60
C SER A 178 -11.61 15.58 5.13
N GLY A 179 -10.75 14.80 5.79
CA GLY A 179 -10.29 15.09 7.14
C GLY A 179 -9.34 16.27 7.06
N ALA A 180 -9.90 17.48 6.99
CA ALA A 180 -9.15 18.70 7.20
C ALA A 180 -8.36 18.54 8.50
N VAL A 181 -7.04 18.72 8.38
CA VAL A 181 -6.16 18.88 9.53
C VAL A 181 -6.64 20.14 10.24
N GLU A 182 -7.31 19.98 11.37
CA GLU A 182 -7.56 21.10 12.27
C GLU A 182 -6.21 21.42 12.91
N GLU A 183 -5.52 22.39 12.30
CA GLU A 183 -4.31 22.99 12.78
C GLU A 183 -4.62 23.67 14.12
N ALA A 184 -4.24 23.04 15.23
CA ALA A 184 -4.33 23.64 16.54
C ALA A 184 -3.27 24.74 16.65
N THR A 185 -3.63 25.96 16.25
CA THR A 185 -2.90 27.17 16.61
C THR A 185 -3.14 27.48 18.08
N THR A 186 -2.22 27.07 18.96
CA THR A 186 -2.11 27.70 20.28
C THR A 186 -1.34 29.00 20.12
N GLU A 187 -2.06 30.09 19.93
CA GLU A 187 -1.56 31.45 20.08
C GLU A 187 -1.67 31.84 21.57
N GLU A 188 -0.53 32.12 22.20
CA GLU A 188 -0.46 32.80 23.50
C GLU A 188 -0.94 34.25 23.35
N ALA A 189 -1.93 34.69 24.14
CA ALA A 189 -2.03 36.09 24.55
C ALA A 189 -3.03 36.32 25.71
N GLN A 190 -2.45 36.88 26.80
CA GLN A 190 -3.01 37.69 27.90
C GLN A 190 -3.57 37.01 29.15
#